data_AF-A0A8H5PH25-F1
#
_entry.id   AF-A0A8H5PH25-F1
#
_cell.length_a   1.000
_cell.length_b   1.000
_cell.length_c   1.000
_cell.angle_alpha   90.00
_cell.angle_beta   90.00
_cell.angle_gamma   90.00
#
_symmetry.space_group_name_H-M   'P 1'
#
loop_
_entity.id
_entity.type
_entity.pdbx_description
1 polymer ?
#
loop_
_entity_poly.entity_id
_entity_poly.type
_entity_poly.pdbx_seq_one_letter_code
_entity_poly.pdbx_strand_id
1 'polypeptide(L)'
;MKLYREPYCSPVRQWNETVPNDGSLRYLGFFNAERIVLTSPDALHEVLVTQNYSFPKPASLRETAGRFLGIGLILSEGDAHKLQRRSMNPAFAPRNIKALYPLFWDKTREMVERITADKLETVEVVDWASRITLDLIGVAGLGRDFGAIQDAKNEMVKTYNIVFQPSAQARMLHLIESLVPAWVLTALPIKLNSDMSQAARSIRETCREIISSKQKKLKERKLDDMDIISAAIRTGTFTEDGLIDQAMTLLAAGHDTTGAAFTWGIYLLAKHPEVQDRLRQEIRQRLPPLTQAKETPISSVNIDSMPYLQAVCSEILRFYAPVPQTLREAAQDTTILDQFIPKGTRIVIAPWATNRCTKLWGNDAHLFKPDRWLSESAHGGAESQQQYE
;
A
#
# COMPACT_ATOMS: atom_id res chain seq x y z
N MET A 1 -15.50 -12.36 21.28
CA MET A 1 -14.10 -12.39 21.75
C MET A 1 -13.09 -13.03 20.75
N LYS A 2 -13.51 -13.82 19.76
CA LYS A 2 -12.62 -14.36 18.69
C LYS A 2 -11.96 -13.29 17.82
N LEU A 3 -12.64 -12.16 17.61
CA LEU A 3 -12.19 -11.05 16.75
C LEU A 3 -10.81 -10.47 17.09
N TYR A 4 -10.37 -10.65 18.34
CA TYR A 4 -9.10 -10.12 18.85
C TYR A 4 -8.09 -11.21 19.24
N ARG A 5 -8.46 -12.50 19.13
CA ARG A 5 -7.56 -13.64 19.41
C ARG A 5 -6.93 -14.22 18.14
N GLU A 6 -7.62 -14.09 17.02
CA GLU A 6 -7.16 -14.57 15.72
C GLU A 6 -6.50 -13.43 14.92
N PRO A 7 -5.66 -13.76 13.91
CA PRO A 7 -5.11 -12.75 13.01
C PRO A 7 -6.22 -11.85 12.45
N TYR A 8 -5.90 -10.56 12.29
CA TYR A 8 -6.84 -9.55 11.79
C TYR A 8 -7.55 -10.06 10.51
N CYS A 9 -8.87 -9.88 10.44
CA CYS A 9 -9.77 -10.41 9.38
C CYS A 9 -10.06 -11.93 9.35
N SER A 10 -9.41 -12.76 10.18
CA SER A 10 -9.73 -14.21 10.27
C SER A 10 -11.22 -14.51 10.52
N PRO A 11 -11.90 -13.84 11.48
CA PRO A 11 -13.33 -14.08 11.70
C PRO A 11 -14.18 -13.66 10.51
N VAL A 12 -13.82 -12.59 9.79
CA VAL A 12 -14.58 -12.12 8.62
C VAL A 12 -14.56 -13.18 7.52
N ARG A 13 -13.42 -13.82 7.28
CA ARG A 13 -13.33 -14.92 6.33
C ARG A 13 -14.23 -16.09 6.75
N GLN A 14 -14.14 -16.51 8.01
CA GLN A 14 -15.01 -17.57 8.53
C GLN A 14 -16.49 -17.20 8.36
N TRP A 15 -16.88 -15.98 8.72
CA TRP A 15 -18.27 -15.54 8.62
C TRP A 15 -18.77 -15.49 7.18
N ASN A 16 -17.93 -15.08 6.23
CA ASN A 16 -18.31 -15.04 4.82
C ASN A 16 -18.67 -16.43 4.26
N GLU A 17 -18.02 -17.47 4.81
CA GLU A 17 -18.25 -18.87 4.45
C GLU A 17 -19.40 -19.50 5.26
N THR A 18 -19.50 -19.22 6.56
CA THR A 18 -20.42 -19.96 7.46
C THR A 18 -21.71 -19.24 7.81
N VAL A 19 -21.80 -17.92 7.63
CA VAL A 19 -23.00 -17.14 7.97
C VAL A 19 -23.74 -16.80 6.66
N PRO A 20 -24.99 -17.24 6.48
CA PRO A 20 -25.82 -16.82 5.35
C PRO A 20 -25.87 -15.29 5.28
N ASN A 21 -25.59 -14.74 4.10
CA ASN A 21 -25.54 -13.29 3.89
C ASN A 21 -25.81 -12.95 2.42
N ASP A 22 -26.46 -11.81 2.21
CA ASP A 22 -26.82 -11.28 0.90
C ASP A 22 -25.92 -10.07 0.55
N GLY A 23 -24.60 -10.26 0.69
CA GLY A 23 -23.59 -9.25 0.31
C GLY A 23 -23.13 -8.29 1.40
N SER A 24 -23.75 -8.32 2.59
CA SER A 24 -23.20 -7.70 3.79
C SER A 24 -23.57 -8.45 5.06
N LEU A 25 -22.77 -8.26 6.12
CA LEU A 25 -23.00 -8.83 7.45
C LEU A 25 -22.92 -7.74 8.51
N ARG A 26 -23.96 -7.63 9.35
CA ARG A 26 -24.00 -6.70 10.48
C ARG A 26 -23.51 -7.37 11.75
N TYR A 27 -22.70 -6.66 12.52
CA TYR A 27 -22.23 -7.13 13.82
C TYR A 27 -21.93 -5.96 14.77
N LEU A 28 -21.92 -6.25 16.06
CA LEU A 28 -21.63 -5.25 17.10
C LEU A 28 -20.16 -5.27 17.47
N GLY A 29 -19.54 -4.08 17.45
CA GLY A 29 -18.19 -3.83 17.92
C GLY A 29 -18.15 -3.46 19.41
N PHE A 30 -17.07 -2.77 19.82
CA PHE A 30 -16.98 -2.19 21.16
C PHE A 30 -18.13 -1.22 21.43
N PHE A 31 -18.58 -1.18 22.69
CA PHE A 31 -19.68 -0.32 23.16
C PHE A 31 -20.98 -0.46 22.34
N ASN A 32 -21.25 -1.66 21.81
CA ASN A 32 -22.39 -1.93 20.93
C ASN A 32 -22.42 -1.04 19.68
N ALA A 33 -21.28 -0.50 19.26
CA ALA A 33 -21.20 0.27 18.01
C ALA A 33 -21.45 -0.65 16.82
N GLU A 34 -22.44 -0.32 16.00
CA GLU A 34 -22.79 -1.07 14.81
C GLU A 34 -21.65 -1.04 13.79
N ARG A 35 -21.34 -2.20 13.21
CA ARG A 35 -20.43 -2.36 12.09
C ARG A 35 -21.06 -3.25 11.03
N ILE A 36 -20.73 -2.96 9.77
CA ILE A 36 -21.18 -3.74 8.62
C ILE A 36 -19.94 -4.17 7.85
N VAL A 37 -19.78 -5.46 7.60
CA VAL A 37 -18.72 -5.96 6.73
C VAL A 37 -19.30 -6.29 5.35
N LEU A 38 -18.65 -5.81 4.30
CA LEU A 38 -19.05 -6.05 2.92
C LEU A 38 -18.51 -7.40 2.46
N THR A 39 -19.35 -8.22 1.85
CA THR A 39 -19.02 -9.59 1.48
C THR A 39 -19.22 -9.91 0.00
N SER A 40 -19.98 -9.09 -0.75
CA SER A 40 -20.16 -9.23 -2.20
C SER A 40 -19.44 -8.14 -3.02
N PRO A 41 -19.11 -8.43 -4.30
CA PRO A 41 -18.64 -7.45 -5.27
C PRO A 41 -19.60 -6.26 -5.44
N ASP A 42 -20.91 -6.50 -5.43
CA ASP A 42 -21.92 -5.45 -5.61
C ASP A 42 -21.92 -4.45 -4.45
N ALA A 43 -21.86 -4.94 -3.21
CA ALA A 43 -21.77 -4.09 -2.03
C ALA A 43 -20.46 -3.28 -2.02
N LEU A 44 -19.35 -3.93 -2.41
CA LEU A 44 -18.05 -3.27 -2.55
C LEU A 44 -18.10 -2.18 -3.62
N HIS A 45 -18.70 -2.47 -4.78
CA HIS A 45 -18.86 -1.53 -5.88
C HIS A 45 -19.72 -0.34 -5.48
N GLU A 46 -20.86 -0.57 -4.85
CA GLU A 46 -21.74 0.49 -4.37
C GLU A 46 -21.02 1.43 -3.40
N VAL A 47 -20.31 0.88 -2.40
CA VAL A 47 -19.61 1.70 -1.39
C VAL A 47 -18.34 2.36 -1.92
N LEU A 48 -17.55 1.69 -2.77
CA LEU A 48 -16.23 2.18 -3.20
C LEU A 48 -16.26 2.96 -4.52
N VAL A 49 -17.29 2.76 -5.35
CA VAL A 49 -17.38 3.35 -6.70
C VAL A 49 -18.59 4.27 -6.78
N THR A 50 -19.81 3.71 -6.70
CA THR A 50 -21.04 4.46 -6.97
C THR A 50 -21.33 5.54 -5.92
N GLN A 51 -21.16 5.22 -4.64
CA GLN A 51 -21.48 6.09 -3.50
C GLN A 51 -20.25 6.48 -2.68
N ASN A 52 -19.05 6.52 -3.27
CA ASN A 52 -17.80 6.69 -2.52
C ASN A 52 -17.73 7.94 -1.61
N TYR A 53 -18.41 9.04 -1.97
CA TYR A 53 -18.46 10.26 -1.16
C TYR A 53 -19.45 10.18 0.01
N SER A 54 -20.42 9.27 -0.04
CA SER A 54 -21.33 8.98 1.08
C SER A 54 -20.63 8.16 2.18
N PHE A 55 -19.51 7.52 1.82
CA PHE A 55 -18.74 6.65 2.69
C PHE A 55 -17.28 7.12 2.78
N PRO A 56 -16.97 8.27 3.39
CA PRO A 56 -15.59 8.71 3.61
C PRO A 56 -14.85 7.79 4.58
N LYS A 57 -13.53 7.94 4.65
CA LYS A 57 -12.75 7.31 5.73
C LYS A 57 -13.18 7.88 7.09
N PRO A 58 -13.18 7.06 8.15
CA PRO A 58 -13.38 7.51 9.53
C PRO A 58 -12.61 8.79 9.88
N ALA A 59 -13.26 9.78 10.50
CA ALA A 59 -12.57 11.00 10.95
C ALA A 59 -11.40 10.66 11.90
N SER A 60 -11.62 9.75 12.85
CA SER A 60 -10.57 9.28 13.77
C SER A 60 -9.37 8.66 13.05
N LEU A 61 -9.59 7.87 12.00
CA LEU A 61 -8.50 7.29 11.20
C LEU A 61 -7.72 8.39 10.48
N ARG A 62 -8.44 9.36 9.89
CA ARG A 62 -7.82 10.49 9.18
C ARG A 62 -7.03 11.39 10.11
N GLU A 63 -7.53 11.66 11.31
CA GLU A 63 -6.83 12.47 12.31
C GLU A 63 -5.58 11.76 12.84
N THR A 64 -5.69 10.49 13.24
CA THR A 64 -4.54 9.73 13.75
C THR A 64 -3.46 9.57 12.68
N ALA A 65 -3.84 9.17 11.46
CA ALA A 65 -2.88 9.02 10.37
C ALA A 65 -2.34 10.37 9.89
N GLY A 66 -3.19 11.40 9.82
CA GLY A 66 -2.84 12.73 9.32
C GLY A 66 -1.80 13.45 10.17
N ARG A 67 -1.70 13.13 11.47
CA ARG A 67 -0.63 13.63 12.34
C ARG A 67 0.77 13.24 11.89
N PHE A 68 0.90 12.10 11.24
CA PHE A 68 2.19 11.57 10.80
C PHE A 68 2.37 11.73 9.29
N LEU A 69 1.29 11.55 8.51
CA LEU A 69 1.33 11.55 7.06
C LEU A 69 1.04 12.92 6.42
N GLY A 70 0.51 13.88 7.18
CA GLY A 70 -0.15 15.06 6.60
C GLY A 70 -1.46 14.69 5.91
N ILE A 71 -2.15 15.68 5.33
CA ILE A 71 -3.42 15.47 4.60
C ILE A 71 -3.15 15.47 3.10
N GLY A 72 -2.44 14.43 2.65
CA GLY A 72 -2.25 14.15 1.23
C GLY A 72 -3.36 13.30 0.62
N LEU A 73 -3.12 12.77 -0.59
CA LEU A 73 -4.13 12.09 -1.42
C LEU A 73 -4.86 10.94 -0.72
N ILE A 74 -4.21 10.23 0.21
CA ILE A 74 -4.82 9.08 0.92
C ILE A 74 -5.89 9.52 1.92
N LEU A 75 -5.68 10.64 2.61
CA LEU A 75 -6.50 11.09 3.73
C LEU A 75 -7.45 12.24 3.37
N SER A 76 -7.24 12.89 2.23
CA SER A 76 -8.19 13.85 1.69
C SER A 76 -9.50 13.16 1.28
N GLU A 77 -10.60 13.90 1.37
CA GLU A 77 -11.95 13.43 1.04
C GLU A 77 -12.69 14.54 0.26
N GLY A 78 -13.78 14.19 -0.43
CA GLY A 78 -14.62 15.14 -1.14
C GLY A 78 -13.89 15.94 -2.23
N ASP A 79 -14.17 17.23 -2.33
CA ASP A 79 -13.63 18.09 -3.39
C ASP A 79 -12.11 18.32 -3.28
N ALA A 80 -11.57 18.31 -2.05
CA ALA A 80 -10.13 18.34 -1.84
C ALA A 80 -9.46 17.10 -2.45
N HIS A 81 -10.04 15.90 -2.23
CA HIS A 81 -9.54 14.68 -2.86
C HIS A 81 -9.66 14.74 -4.39
N LYS A 82 -10.79 15.21 -4.95
CA LYS A 82 -10.97 15.36 -6.40
C LYS A 82 -9.87 16.24 -7.01
N LEU A 83 -9.60 17.39 -6.40
CA LEU A 83 -8.58 18.33 -6.88
C LEU A 83 -7.19 17.71 -6.79
N GLN A 84 -6.81 17.19 -5.62
CA GLN A 84 -5.51 16.57 -5.41
C GLN A 84 -5.29 15.41 -6.39
N ARG A 85 -6.29 14.52 -6.56
CA ARG A 85 -6.22 13.39 -7.50
C ARG A 85 -6.02 13.87 -8.93
N ARG A 86 -6.81 14.84 -9.38
CA ARG A 86 -6.68 15.42 -10.73
C ARG A 86 -5.28 15.98 -10.98
N SER A 87 -4.71 16.68 -10.00
CA SER A 87 -3.38 17.29 -10.14
C SER A 87 -2.23 16.28 -10.03
N MET A 88 -2.41 15.19 -9.28
CA MET A 88 -1.38 14.14 -9.15
C MET A 88 -1.42 13.12 -10.30
N ASN A 89 -2.59 12.84 -10.90
CA ASN A 89 -2.76 11.84 -11.95
C ASN A 89 -1.74 11.91 -13.11
N PRO A 90 -1.33 13.08 -13.63
CA PRO A 90 -0.34 13.14 -14.71
C PRO A 90 0.99 12.49 -14.35
N ALA A 91 1.42 12.57 -13.09
CA ALA A 91 2.65 11.91 -12.63
C ALA A 91 2.58 10.39 -12.74
N PHE A 92 1.37 9.82 -12.65
CA PHE A 92 1.09 8.39 -12.72
C PHE A 92 0.63 7.93 -14.12
N ALA A 93 0.75 8.78 -15.15
CA ALA A 93 0.43 8.38 -16.51
C ALA A 93 1.29 7.17 -16.94
N PRO A 94 0.76 6.22 -17.75
CA PRO A 94 1.47 4.99 -18.12
C PRO A 94 2.88 5.22 -18.67
N ARG A 95 3.08 6.28 -19.45
CA ARG A 95 4.40 6.68 -19.97
C ARG A 95 5.42 6.97 -18.86
N ASN A 96 4.99 7.69 -17.82
CA ASN A 96 5.85 8.06 -16.70
C ASN A 96 6.18 6.85 -15.84
N ILE A 97 5.20 5.98 -15.58
CA ILE A 97 5.44 4.71 -14.88
C ILE A 97 6.41 3.81 -15.65
N LYS A 98 6.23 3.68 -16.97
CA LYS A 98 7.14 2.89 -17.82
C LYS A 98 8.57 3.43 -17.83
N ALA A 99 8.77 4.73 -17.62
CA ALA A 99 10.09 5.35 -17.52
C ALA A 99 10.82 5.00 -16.21
N LEU A 100 10.13 4.49 -15.18
CA LEU A 100 10.73 4.09 -13.90
C LEU A 100 11.33 2.67 -13.91
N TYR A 101 11.06 1.86 -14.93
CA TYR A 101 11.55 0.48 -15.00
C TYR A 101 13.08 0.35 -14.91
N PRO A 102 13.88 1.16 -15.64
CA PRO A 102 15.34 1.11 -15.50
C PRO A 102 15.80 1.42 -14.07
N LEU A 103 15.21 2.43 -13.43
CA LEU A 103 15.48 2.78 -12.04
C LEU A 103 15.20 1.60 -11.10
N PHE A 104 14.04 0.97 -11.25
CA PHE A 104 13.64 -0.17 -10.41
C PHE A 104 14.59 -1.37 -10.59
N TRP A 105 15.01 -1.61 -11.83
CA TRP A 105 15.99 -2.62 -12.15
C TRP A 105 17.35 -2.36 -11.50
N ASP A 106 17.87 -1.14 -11.63
CA ASP A 106 19.17 -0.76 -11.08
C ASP A 106 19.20 -0.84 -9.55
N LYS A 107 18.14 -0.37 -8.88
CA LYS A 107 18.01 -0.49 -7.42
C LYS A 107 17.85 -1.93 -6.95
N THR A 108 17.15 -2.76 -7.70
CA THR A 108 17.05 -4.21 -7.40
C THR A 108 18.40 -4.89 -7.56
N ARG A 109 19.17 -4.53 -8.58
CA ARG A 109 20.54 -5.02 -8.77
C ARG A 109 21.45 -4.62 -7.63
N GLU A 110 21.42 -3.34 -7.24
CA GLU A 110 22.18 -2.82 -6.09
C GLU A 110 21.91 -3.64 -4.81
N MET A 111 20.64 -3.92 -4.53
CA MET A 111 20.25 -4.77 -3.40
C MET A 111 20.81 -6.19 -3.51
N VAL A 112 20.67 -6.84 -4.67
CA VAL A 112 21.17 -8.22 -4.88
C VAL A 112 22.70 -8.28 -4.77
N GLU A 113 23.41 -7.31 -5.34
CA GLU A 113 24.87 -7.18 -5.23
C GLU A 113 25.28 -7.05 -3.76
N ARG A 114 24.56 -6.23 -2.98
CA ARG A 114 24.84 -6.05 -1.55
C ARG A 114 24.58 -7.31 -0.72
N ILE A 115 23.44 -7.98 -0.94
CA ILE A 115 23.08 -9.24 -0.25
C ILE A 115 24.13 -10.33 -0.54
N THR A 116 24.56 -10.45 -1.79
CA THR A 116 25.50 -11.50 -2.22
C THR A 116 26.95 -11.22 -1.81
N ALA A 117 27.35 -9.95 -1.71
CA ALA A 117 28.68 -9.57 -1.23
C ALA A 117 28.93 -10.00 0.22
N ASP A 118 27.91 -9.94 1.08
CA ASP A 118 28.03 -10.29 2.50
C ASP A 118 28.06 -11.81 2.76
N LYS A 119 27.90 -12.65 1.72
CA LYS A 119 27.89 -14.12 1.79
C LYS A 119 27.06 -14.67 2.96
N LEU A 120 25.92 -14.05 3.22
CA LEU A 120 25.07 -14.38 4.36
C LEU A 120 24.45 -15.79 4.19
N GLU A 121 24.52 -16.62 5.22
CA GLU A 121 23.82 -17.91 5.25
C GLU A 121 22.30 -17.75 5.36
N THR A 122 21.84 -16.66 5.96
CA THR A 122 20.42 -16.33 6.15
C THR A 122 20.20 -14.85 5.87
N VAL A 123 19.12 -14.55 5.15
CA VAL A 123 18.73 -13.19 4.76
C VAL A 123 17.40 -12.86 5.41
N GLU A 124 17.37 -11.78 6.19
CA GLU A 124 16.13 -11.24 6.76
C GLU A 124 15.43 -10.40 5.68
N VAL A 125 14.35 -10.92 5.11
CA VAL A 125 13.71 -10.35 3.91
C VAL A 125 12.93 -9.07 4.22
N VAL A 126 12.35 -8.94 5.43
CA VAL A 126 11.50 -7.79 5.77
C VAL A 126 12.30 -6.49 5.77
N ASP A 127 13.50 -6.52 6.34
CA ASP A 127 14.46 -5.43 6.41
C ASP A 127 14.96 -5.05 5.01
N TRP A 128 15.33 -6.02 4.16
CA TRP A 128 15.69 -5.74 2.77
C TRP A 128 14.53 -5.17 1.96
N ALA A 129 13.33 -5.70 2.14
CA ALA A 129 12.11 -5.19 1.51
C ALA A 129 11.86 -3.74 1.89
N SER A 130 12.01 -3.40 3.18
CA SER A 130 11.89 -2.03 3.67
C SER A 130 12.95 -1.11 3.07
N ARG A 131 14.21 -1.53 2.99
CA ARG A 131 15.29 -0.71 2.45
C ARG A 131 15.10 -0.41 0.97
N ILE A 132 14.85 -1.44 0.17
CA ILE A 132 14.70 -1.25 -1.29
C ILE A 132 13.49 -0.39 -1.60
N THR A 133 12.34 -0.61 -0.96
CA THR A 133 11.15 0.18 -1.28
C THR A 133 11.29 1.63 -0.84
N LEU A 134 12.11 1.92 0.19
CA LEU A 134 12.36 3.28 0.66
C LEU A 134 13.20 4.05 -0.36
N ASP A 135 14.26 3.42 -0.88
CA ASP A 135 15.07 4.03 -1.94
C ASP A 135 14.28 4.15 -3.25
N LEU A 136 13.47 3.16 -3.62
CA LEU A 136 12.63 3.21 -4.82
C LEU A 136 11.65 4.40 -4.76
N ILE A 137 10.91 4.57 -3.66
CA ILE A 137 9.96 5.68 -3.52
C ILE A 137 10.67 7.02 -3.32
N GLY A 138 11.84 7.03 -2.69
CA GLY A 138 12.69 8.22 -2.60
C GLY A 138 13.08 8.74 -3.98
N VAL A 139 13.58 7.87 -4.85
CA VAL A 139 14.02 8.28 -6.19
C VAL A 139 12.84 8.53 -7.12
N ALA A 140 11.88 7.61 -7.21
CA ALA A 140 10.74 7.74 -8.13
C ALA A 140 9.73 8.80 -7.69
N GLY A 141 9.52 8.94 -6.38
CA GLY A 141 8.55 9.87 -5.81
C GLY A 141 9.12 11.27 -5.60
N LEU A 142 10.34 11.37 -5.07
CA LEU A 142 10.95 12.62 -4.61
C LEU A 142 12.24 13.00 -5.35
N GLY A 143 12.75 12.15 -6.25
CA GLY A 143 14.03 12.37 -6.93
C GLY A 143 15.23 12.37 -5.99
N ARG A 144 15.17 11.68 -4.84
CA ARG A 144 16.25 11.57 -3.87
C ARG A 144 16.51 10.13 -3.48
N ASP A 145 17.76 9.70 -3.65
CA ASP A 145 18.22 8.43 -3.11
C ASP A 145 18.48 8.57 -1.60
N PHE A 146 17.88 7.71 -0.78
CA PHE A 146 18.08 7.72 0.67
C PHE A 146 19.24 6.81 1.11
N GLY A 147 19.79 5.98 0.20
CA GLY A 147 20.88 5.08 0.51
C GLY A 147 20.54 4.03 1.56
N ALA A 148 19.26 3.65 1.68
CA ALA A 148 18.78 2.66 2.63
C ALA A 148 19.32 1.25 2.30
N ILE A 149 19.52 0.93 1.02
CA ILE A 149 20.12 -0.34 0.59
C ILE A 149 21.57 -0.45 1.10
N GLN A 150 22.34 0.64 1.05
CA GLN A 150 23.75 0.66 1.42
C GLN A 150 23.95 0.69 2.94
N ASP A 151 23.17 1.51 3.66
CA ASP A 151 23.27 1.68 5.10
C ASP A 151 21.92 1.54 5.80
N ALA A 152 21.70 0.35 6.35
CA ALA A 152 20.64 -0.03 7.27
C ALA A 152 20.39 0.92 8.45
N LYS A 153 21.44 1.64 8.86
CA LYS A 153 21.48 2.42 10.10
C LYS A 153 21.52 3.92 9.81
N ASN A 154 21.30 4.32 8.55
CA ASN A 154 21.25 5.72 8.21
C ASN A 154 20.08 6.40 8.95
N GLU A 155 20.17 7.72 9.10
CA GLU A 155 19.22 8.50 9.90
C GLU A 155 17.78 8.40 9.35
N MET A 156 17.64 8.37 8.02
CA MET A 156 16.34 8.25 7.36
C MET A 156 15.66 6.93 7.70
N VAL A 157 16.35 5.79 7.57
CA VAL A 157 15.82 4.45 7.88
C VAL A 157 15.42 4.34 9.35
N LYS A 158 16.27 4.81 10.27
CA LYS A 158 15.97 4.82 11.72
C LYS A 158 14.71 5.62 12.03
N THR A 159 14.64 6.84 11.51
CA THR A 159 13.53 7.77 11.74
C THR A 159 12.24 7.23 11.15
N TYR A 160 12.32 6.66 9.95
CA TYR A 160 11.20 6.06 9.26
C TYR A 160 10.66 4.84 10.03
N ASN A 161 11.52 3.93 10.48
CA ASN A 161 11.10 2.76 11.26
C ASN A 161 10.39 3.14 12.58
N ILE A 162 10.73 4.26 13.21
CA ILE A 162 10.01 4.74 14.41
C ILE A 162 8.54 5.09 14.10
N VAL A 163 8.27 5.66 12.93
CA VAL A 163 6.92 6.07 12.52
C VAL A 163 6.11 4.88 11.98
N PHE A 164 6.75 4.01 11.20
CA PHE A 164 6.07 3.02 10.35
C PHE A 164 6.24 1.56 10.77
N GLN A 165 7.15 1.25 11.69
CA GLN A 165 7.27 -0.08 12.30
C GLN A 165 6.89 0.01 13.79
N PRO A 166 5.59 -0.16 14.13
CA PRO A 166 5.13 0.03 15.50
C PRO A 166 5.82 -0.94 16.46
N SER A 167 6.45 -0.39 17.49
CA SER A 167 7.02 -1.19 18.58
C SER A 167 5.94 -2.04 19.26
N ALA A 168 6.34 -3.07 20.03
CA ALA A 168 5.38 -3.85 20.81
C ALA A 168 4.51 -2.98 21.74
N GLN A 169 5.07 -1.88 22.26
CA GLN A 169 4.35 -0.89 23.06
C GLN A 169 3.34 -0.09 22.23
N ALA A 170 3.68 0.30 20.99
CA ALA A 170 2.75 0.97 20.07
C ALA A 170 1.55 0.08 19.72
N ARG A 171 1.79 -1.21 19.45
CA ARG A 171 0.71 -2.20 19.21
C ARG A 171 -0.20 -2.36 20.43
N MET A 172 0.37 -2.35 21.63
CA MET A 172 -0.40 -2.40 22.88
C MET A 172 -1.24 -1.14 23.10
N LEU A 173 -0.71 0.05 22.78
CA LEU A 173 -1.47 1.31 22.85
C LEU A 173 -2.59 1.38 21.81
N HIS A 174 -2.39 0.89 20.57
CA HIS A 174 -3.45 0.78 19.58
C HIS A 174 -4.59 -0.16 20.00
N LEU A 175 -4.30 -1.21 20.77
CA LEU A 175 -5.35 -2.03 21.38
C LEU A 175 -6.14 -1.24 22.43
N ILE A 176 -5.49 -0.34 23.17
CA ILE A 176 -6.14 0.55 24.16
C ILE A 176 -6.93 1.68 23.47
N GLU A 177 -6.53 2.15 22.27
CA GLU A 177 -7.29 3.11 21.46
C GLU A 177 -8.70 2.64 21.10
N SER A 178 -8.95 1.33 21.15
CA SER A 178 -10.30 0.77 20.96
C SER A 178 -11.24 1.02 22.15
N LEU A 179 -10.69 1.34 23.33
CA LEU A 179 -11.39 1.59 24.58
C LEU A 179 -11.35 3.06 25.01
N VAL A 180 -10.30 3.78 24.60
CA VAL A 180 -10.04 5.17 25.01
C VAL A 180 -9.96 6.05 23.75
N PRO A 181 -10.66 7.19 23.69
CA PRO A 181 -10.61 8.09 22.54
C PRO A 181 -9.17 8.47 22.17
N ALA A 182 -8.84 8.45 20.88
CA ALA A 182 -7.49 8.69 20.37
C ALA A 182 -6.89 10.04 20.84
N TRP A 183 -7.71 11.07 21.01
CA TRP A 183 -7.26 12.37 21.52
C TRP A 183 -6.70 12.28 22.96
N VAL A 184 -7.24 11.39 23.80
CA VAL A 184 -6.74 11.19 25.18
C VAL A 184 -5.37 10.53 25.14
N LEU A 185 -5.26 9.40 24.44
CA LEU A 185 -4.00 8.64 24.37
C LEU A 185 -2.87 9.43 23.73
N THR A 186 -3.20 10.31 22.79
CA THR A 186 -2.22 11.16 22.13
C THR A 186 -1.93 12.48 22.85
N ALA A 187 -2.78 12.90 23.79
CA ALA A 187 -2.51 14.00 24.71
C ALA A 187 -1.67 13.57 25.92
N LEU A 188 -1.64 12.26 26.23
CA LEU A 188 -0.78 11.74 27.29
C LEU A 188 0.70 11.93 26.92
N PRO A 189 1.55 12.40 27.86
CA PRO A 189 2.99 12.60 27.65
C PRO A 189 3.75 11.27 27.70
N ILE A 190 3.37 10.34 26.83
CA ILE A 190 4.02 9.04 26.66
C ILE A 190 5.22 9.23 25.74
N LYS A 191 6.38 8.67 26.12
CA LYS A 191 7.61 8.74 25.33
C LYS A 191 7.40 8.36 23.86
N LEU A 192 6.59 7.33 23.61
CA LEU A 192 6.23 6.91 22.26
C LEU A 192 5.58 8.02 21.42
N ASN A 193 4.64 8.78 21.97
CA ASN A 193 4.00 9.90 21.25
C ASN A 193 5.02 10.99 20.90
N SER A 194 5.94 11.29 21.82
CA SER A 194 7.01 12.25 21.59
C SER A 194 7.99 11.76 20.52
N ASP A 195 8.44 10.51 20.61
CA ASP A 195 9.39 9.90 19.66
C ASP A 195 8.79 9.86 18.25
N MET A 196 7.52 9.42 18.10
CA MET A 196 6.83 9.42 16.81
C MET A 196 6.64 10.84 16.24
N SER A 197 6.29 11.82 17.09
CA SER A 197 6.12 13.21 16.66
C SER A 197 7.44 13.86 16.28
N GLN A 198 8.55 13.50 16.93
CA GLN A 198 9.89 13.95 16.56
C GLN A 198 10.34 13.32 15.24
N ALA A 199 10.12 12.01 15.08
CA ALA A 199 10.46 11.30 13.85
C ALA A 199 9.68 11.82 12.65
N ALA A 200 8.37 12.00 12.77
CA ALA A 200 7.53 12.58 11.71
C ALA A 200 7.97 14.00 11.35
N ARG A 201 8.38 14.83 12.33
CA ARG A 201 8.95 16.16 12.07
C ARG A 201 10.26 16.07 11.27
N SER A 202 11.18 15.18 11.63
CA SER A 202 12.46 15.02 10.91
C SER A 202 12.23 14.59 9.44
N ILE A 203 11.33 13.64 9.18
CA ILE A 203 10.98 13.25 7.81
C ILE A 203 10.32 14.44 7.08
N ARG A 204 9.45 15.18 7.75
CA ARG A 204 8.79 16.36 7.17
C ARG A 204 9.79 17.45 6.79
N GLU A 205 10.80 17.72 7.61
CA GLU A 205 11.87 18.65 7.27
C GLU A 205 12.68 18.17 6.06
N THR A 206 13.01 16.87 6.00
CA THR A 206 13.69 16.28 4.85
C THR A 206 12.86 16.47 3.56
N CYS A 207 11.55 16.24 3.62
CA CYS A 207 10.64 16.50 2.51
C CYS A 207 10.60 17.98 2.13
N ARG A 208 10.56 18.89 3.12
CA ARG A 208 10.59 20.33 2.90
C ARG A 208 11.85 20.74 2.16
N GLU A 209 13.03 20.32 2.61
CA GLU A 209 14.31 20.63 1.95
C GLU A 209 14.31 20.21 0.47
N ILE A 210 13.82 19.01 0.18
CA ILE A 210 13.71 18.50 -1.20
C ILE A 210 12.78 19.39 -2.03
N ILE A 211 11.61 19.72 -1.50
CA ILE A 211 10.60 20.53 -2.19
C ILE A 211 11.09 21.96 -2.42
N SER A 212 11.64 22.62 -1.40
CA SER A 212 12.17 23.98 -1.54
C SER A 212 13.31 24.02 -2.57
N SER A 213 14.19 23.01 -2.58
CA SER A 213 15.25 22.86 -3.59
C SER A 213 14.68 22.72 -5.01
N LYS A 214 13.67 21.87 -5.20
CA LYS A 214 13.00 21.69 -6.50
C LYS A 214 12.25 22.94 -6.96
N GLN A 215 11.55 23.64 -6.06
CA GLN A 215 10.89 24.90 -6.37
C GLN A 215 11.89 25.99 -6.79
N LYS A 216 13.06 26.05 -6.14
CA LYS A 216 14.16 26.93 -6.56
C LYS A 216 14.65 26.58 -7.97
N LYS A 217 14.91 25.30 -8.25
CA LYS A 217 15.28 24.84 -9.61
C LYS A 217 14.21 25.18 -10.65
N LEU A 218 12.92 25.06 -10.31
CA LEU A 218 11.83 25.43 -11.22
C LEU A 218 11.86 26.92 -11.55
N LYS A 219 12.02 27.80 -10.55
CA LYS A 219 12.13 29.25 -10.74
C LYS A 219 13.32 29.62 -11.63
N GLU A 220 14.42 28.88 -11.51
CA GLU A 220 15.62 29.02 -12.35
C GLU A 220 15.49 28.35 -13.73
N ARG A 221 14.36 27.71 -14.05
CA ARG A 221 14.13 26.91 -15.28
C ARG A 221 15.12 25.74 -15.45
N LYS A 222 15.54 25.13 -14.34
CA LYS A 222 16.50 24.01 -14.27
C LYS A 222 15.92 22.72 -13.68
N LEU A 223 14.60 22.64 -13.48
CA LEU A 223 13.96 21.43 -12.95
C LEU A 223 13.75 20.42 -14.09
N ASP A 224 14.65 19.45 -14.21
CA ASP A 224 14.58 18.38 -15.22
C ASP A 224 14.16 17.02 -14.62
N ASP A 225 14.07 16.93 -13.29
CA ASP A 225 13.74 15.69 -12.59
C ASP A 225 12.34 15.16 -13.00
N MET A 226 12.21 13.86 -13.28
CA MET A 226 10.97 13.22 -13.74
C MET A 226 10.15 12.57 -12.61
N ASP A 227 10.51 12.81 -11.36
CA ASP A 227 9.81 12.26 -10.20
C ASP A 227 8.40 12.86 -9.99
N ILE A 228 7.59 12.17 -9.20
CA ILE A 228 6.19 12.50 -8.95
C ILE A 228 6.03 13.90 -8.36
N ILE A 229 6.87 14.29 -7.40
CA ILE A 229 6.80 15.61 -6.76
C ILE A 229 7.20 16.72 -7.75
N SER A 230 8.18 16.50 -8.61
CA SER A 230 8.53 17.47 -9.66
C SER A 230 7.39 17.66 -10.66
N ALA A 231 6.68 16.58 -11.02
CA ALA A 231 5.47 16.69 -11.84
C ALA A 231 4.35 17.47 -11.11
N ALA A 232 4.13 17.20 -9.83
CA ALA A 232 3.14 17.92 -9.01
C ALA A 232 3.47 19.41 -8.88
N ILE A 233 4.74 19.77 -8.64
CA ILE A 233 5.24 21.15 -8.58
C ILE A 233 4.92 21.91 -9.89
N ARG A 234 5.12 21.27 -11.05
CA ARG A 234 4.84 21.88 -12.36
C ARG A 234 3.36 22.23 -12.59
N THR A 235 2.44 21.57 -11.88
CA THR A 235 1.01 21.91 -11.98
C THR A 235 0.64 23.26 -11.37
N GLY A 236 1.48 23.78 -10.45
CA GLY A 236 1.18 25.00 -9.70
C GLY A 236 -0.06 24.92 -8.80
N THR A 237 -0.65 23.73 -8.60
CA THR A 237 -1.90 23.59 -7.83
C THR A 237 -1.66 23.63 -6.31
N PHE A 238 -0.50 23.15 -5.87
CA PHE A 238 -0.23 22.91 -4.45
C PHE A 238 0.58 24.04 -3.82
N THR A 239 0.26 24.36 -2.57
CA THR A 239 1.15 25.14 -1.69
C THR A 239 2.39 24.31 -1.33
N GLU A 240 3.42 24.93 -0.76
CA GLU A 240 4.60 24.20 -0.28
C GLU A 240 4.22 23.14 0.77
N ASP A 241 3.42 23.51 1.78
CA ASP A 241 2.91 22.54 2.76
C ASP A 241 2.04 21.44 2.12
N GLY A 242 1.25 21.78 1.11
CA GLY A 242 0.46 20.81 0.36
C GLY A 242 1.34 19.79 -0.38
N LEU A 243 2.47 20.23 -0.95
CA LEU A 243 3.46 19.34 -1.58
C LEU A 243 4.16 18.47 -0.54
N ILE A 244 4.47 19.01 0.63
CA ILE A 244 5.08 18.26 1.74
C ILE A 244 4.13 17.14 2.18
N ASP A 245 2.84 17.43 2.32
CA ASP A 245 1.82 16.43 2.65
C ASP A 245 1.71 15.34 1.58
N GLN A 246 1.84 15.69 0.29
CA GLN A 246 1.92 14.67 -0.77
C GLN A 246 3.20 13.84 -0.67
N ALA A 247 4.35 14.45 -0.38
CA ALA A 247 5.62 13.72 -0.24
C ALA A 247 5.56 12.73 0.92
N MET A 248 5.06 13.15 2.09
CA MET A 248 4.83 12.27 3.25
C MET A 248 3.88 11.12 2.91
N THR A 249 2.81 11.41 2.18
CA THR A 249 1.83 10.42 1.73
C THR A 249 2.44 9.41 0.77
N LEU A 250 3.26 9.86 -0.20
CA LEU A 250 3.93 8.98 -1.17
C LEU A 250 4.91 8.04 -0.50
N LEU A 251 5.74 8.56 0.42
CA LEU A 251 6.68 7.75 1.19
C LEU A 251 5.94 6.64 1.93
N ALA A 252 4.90 6.98 2.69
CA ALA A 252 4.10 6.02 3.44
C ALA A 252 3.41 4.96 2.58
N ALA A 253 2.70 5.38 1.52
CA ALA A 253 1.97 4.44 0.67
C ALA A 253 2.89 3.54 -0.15
N GLY A 254 3.95 4.10 -0.73
CA GLY A 254 4.81 3.38 -1.67
C GLY A 254 5.79 2.42 -0.99
N HIS A 255 6.15 2.70 0.26
CA HIS A 255 7.16 1.95 1.00
C HIS A 255 6.60 0.68 1.65
N ASP A 256 5.71 0.83 2.64
CA ASP A 256 5.25 -0.29 3.48
C ASP A 256 4.43 -1.31 2.68
N THR A 257 3.56 -0.85 1.78
CA THR A 257 2.67 -1.75 1.02
C THR A 257 3.44 -2.61 0.02
N THR A 258 4.36 -2.00 -0.73
CA THR A 258 5.24 -2.70 -1.66
C THR A 258 6.20 -3.61 -0.91
N GLY A 259 6.72 -3.17 0.25
CA GLY A 259 7.61 -3.97 1.08
C GLY A 259 6.93 -5.22 1.62
N ALA A 260 5.67 -5.08 2.06
CA ALA A 260 4.85 -6.22 2.48
C ALA A 260 4.57 -7.17 1.31
N ALA A 261 4.19 -6.66 0.13
CA ALA A 261 3.95 -7.49 -1.06
C ALA A 261 5.22 -8.26 -1.46
N PHE A 262 6.38 -7.59 -1.47
CA PHE A 262 7.67 -8.22 -1.77
C PHE A 262 8.02 -9.30 -0.75
N THR A 263 7.88 -9.00 0.55
CA THR A 263 8.12 -9.97 1.64
C THR A 263 7.27 -11.23 1.48
N TRP A 264 5.96 -11.06 1.29
CA TRP A 264 5.05 -12.18 1.07
C TRP A 264 5.36 -12.93 -0.22
N GLY A 265 5.77 -12.22 -1.27
CA GLY A 265 6.20 -12.81 -2.53
C GLY A 265 7.38 -13.74 -2.36
N ILE A 266 8.45 -13.29 -1.70
CA ILE A 266 9.63 -14.12 -1.42
C ILE A 266 9.26 -15.31 -0.51
N TYR A 267 8.44 -15.09 0.52
CA TYR A 267 7.96 -16.16 1.39
C TYR A 267 7.19 -17.25 0.60
N LEU A 268 6.26 -16.83 -0.27
CA LEU A 268 5.46 -17.74 -1.09
C LEU A 268 6.35 -18.50 -2.08
N LEU A 269 7.29 -17.84 -2.75
CA LEU A 269 8.23 -18.50 -3.66
C LEU A 269 9.14 -19.50 -2.93
N ALA A 270 9.52 -19.23 -1.68
CA ALA A 270 10.28 -20.18 -0.86
C ALA A 270 9.43 -21.39 -0.42
N LYS A 271 8.11 -21.21 -0.26
CA LYS A 271 7.16 -22.30 0.06
C LYS A 271 6.70 -23.10 -1.15
N HIS A 272 6.85 -22.55 -2.36
CA HIS A 272 6.42 -23.13 -3.63
C HIS A 272 7.58 -23.20 -4.64
N PRO A 273 8.56 -24.11 -4.44
CA PRO A 273 9.71 -24.24 -5.34
C PRO A 273 9.33 -24.46 -6.80
N GLU A 274 8.23 -25.16 -7.07
CA GLU A 274 7.69 -25.38 -8.41
C GLU A 274 7.30 -24.09 -9.13
N VAL A 275 6.69 -23.15 -8.38
CA VAL A 275 6.36 -21.82 -8.91
C VAL A 275 7.63 -21.02 -9.13
N GLN A 276 8.56 -21.08 -8.17
CA GLN A 276 9.84 -20.37 -8.24
C GLN A 276 10.69 -20.82 -9.42
N ASP A 277 10.80 -22.12 -9.67
CA ASP A 277 11.58 -22.68 -10.76
C ASP A 277 11.02 -22.29 -12.12
N ARG A 278 9.69 -22.38 -12.29
CA ARG A 278 9.03 -21.95 -13.53
C ARG A 278 9.18 -20.45 -13.78
N LEU A 279 9.00 -19.63 -12.73
CA LEU A 279 9.22 -18.18 -12.83
C LEU A 279 10.67 -17.87 -13.21
N ARG A 280 11.63 -18.56 -12.59
CA ARG A 280 13.05 -18.40 -12.90
C ARG A 280 13.38 -18.79 -14.34
N GLN A 281 12.76 -19.86 -14.86
CA GLN A 281 12.91 -20.25 -16.26
C GLN A 281 12.41 -19.16 -17.20
N GLU A 282 11.21 -18.62 -16.95
CA GLU A 282 10.64 -17.53 -17.75
C GLU A 282 11.54 -16.29 -17.76
N ILE A 283 12.03 -15.87 -16.59
CA ILE A 283 12.91 -14.70 -16.45
C ILE A 283 14.23 -14.94 -17.21
N ARG A 284 14.85 -16.12 -17.05
CA ARG A 284 16.12 -16.46 -17.72
C ARG A 284 16.02 -16.59 -19.23
N GLN A 285 14.84 -16.90 -19.76
CA GLN A 285 14.60 -16.96 -21.20
C GLN A 285 14.48 -15.57 -21.83
N ARG A 286 14.09 -14.55 -21.06
CA ARG A 286 13.80 -13.20 -21.58
C ARG A 286 14.79 -12.12 -21.15
N LEU A 287 15.47 -12.30 -20.02
CA LEU A 287 16.43 -11.33 -19.48
C LEU A 287 17.86 -11.86 -19.51
N PRO A 288 18.85 -10.98 -19.77
CA PRO A 288 20.25 -11.34 -19.63
C PRO A 288 20.62 -11.66 -18.17
N PRO A 289 21.69 -12.43 -17.93
CA PRO A 289 22.23 -12.63 -16.59
C PRO A 289 22.56 -11.30 -15.91
N LEU A 290 22.37 -11.22 -14.59
CA LEU A 290 22.66 -10.00 -13.81
C LEU A 290 24.11 -9.51 -13.98
N THR A 291 25.06 -10.41 -14.26
CA THR A 291 26.48 -10.09 -14.51
C THR A 291 26.70 -9.31 -15.82
N GLN A 292 25.81 -9.45 -16.80
CA GLN A 292 25.86 -8.75 -18.09
C GLN A 292 24.85 -7.58 -18.15
N ALA A 293 24.02 -7.42 -17.12
CA ALA A 293 22.92 -6.45 -17.11
C ALA A 293 23.37 -4.97 -17.08
N LYS A 294 24.65 -4.66 -16.85
CA LYS A 294 25.17 -3.28 -16.97
C LYS A 294 25.26 -2.80 -18.42
N GLU A 295 25.32 -3.72 -19.38
CA GLU A 295 25.51 -3.39 -20.80
C GLU A 295 24.19 -3.27 -21.57
N THR A 296 23.09 -3.83 -21.04
CA THR A 296 21.76 -3.80 -21.67
C THR A 296 20.72 -3.23 -20.70
N PRO A 297 20.21 -2.00 -20.92
CA PRO A 297 19.20 -1.41 -20.05
C PRO A 297 17.89 -2.19 -20.14
N ILE A 298 17.34 -2.61 -18.99
CA ILE A 298 16.05 -3.28 -18.91
C ILE A 298 14.93 -2.24 -18.93
N SER A 299 13.97 -2.44 -19.82
CA SER A 299 12.84 -1.54 -20.02
C SER A 299 11.50 -2.22 -19.69
N SER A 300 10.42 -1.44 -19.67
CA SER A 300 9.06 -1.96 -19.53
C SER A 300 8.72 -3.02 -20.59
N VAL A 301 9.21 -2.90 -21.82
CA VAL A 301 8.94 -3.89 -22.89
C VAL A 301 9.47 -5.28 -22.50
N ASN A 302 10.62 -5.34 -21.82
CA ASN A 302 11.21 -6.60 -21.39
C ASN A 302 10.33 -7.27 -20.32
N ILE A 303 9.94 -6.51 -19.30
CA ILE A 303 9.21 -7.01 -18.13
C ILE A 303 7.72 -7.25 -18.43
N ASP A 304 7.06 -6.33 -19.14
CA ASP A 304 5.63 -6.41 -19.46
C ASP A 304 5.29 -7.67 -20.28
N SER A 305 6.27 -8.20 -21.03
CA SER A 305 6.11 -9.39 -21.88
C SER A 305 6.13 -10.74 -21.14
N MET A 306 6.16 -10.73 -19.81
CA MET A 306 6.29 -11.94 -18.97
C MET A 306 4.97 -12.37 -18.32
N PRO A 307 4.10 -13.13 -19.01
CA PRO A 307 2.78 -13.47 -18.47
C PRO A 307 2.83 -14.22 -17.13
N TYR A 308 3.82 -15.09 -16.90
CA TYR A 308 3.87 -15.85 -15.65
C TYR A 308 4.36 -15.01 -14.47
N LEU A 309 5.34 -14.12 -14.65
CA LEU A 309 5.70 -13.10 -13.66
C LEU A 309 4.48 -12.27 -13.25
N GLN A 310 3.66 -11.87 -14.20
CA GLN A 310 2.48 -11.03 -13.96
C GLN A 310 1.43 -11.82 -13.18
N ALA A 311 1.22 -13.08 -13.56
CA ALA A 311 0.37 -14.03 -12.84
C ALA A 311 0.84 -14.25 -11.39
N VAL A 312 2.14 -14.38 -11.15
CA VAL A 312 2.71 -14.53 -9.80
C VAL A 312 2.48 -13.27 -8.98
N CYS A 313 2.75 -12.09 -9.53
CA CYS A 313 2.50 -10.81 -8.85
C CYS A 313 1.03 -10.63 -8.48
N SER A 314 0.10 -10.89 -9.42
CA SER A 314 -1.34 -10.83 -9.17
C SER A 314 -1.77 -11.82 -8.09
N GLU A 315 -1.23 -13.05 -8.11
CA GLU A 315 -1.57 -14.06 -7.11
C GLU A 315 -1.02 -13.73 -5.73
N ILE A 316 0.16 -13.11 -5.63
CA ILE A 316 0.71 -12.63 -4.35
C ILE A 316 -0.23 -11.59 -3.74
N LEU A 317 -0.69 -10.61 -4.53
CA LEU A 317 -1.56 -9.53 -4.04
C LEU A 317 -2.98 -10.04 -3.70
N ARG A 318 -3.49 -11.01 -4.45
CA ARG A 318 -4.75 -11.70 -4.10
C ARG A 318 -4.57 -12.44 -2.78
N PHE A 319 -3.53 -13.28 -2.69
CA PHE A 319 -3.36 -14.17 -1.56
C PHE A 319 -3.02 -13.39 -0.30
N TYR A 320 -2.00 -12.53 -0.30
CA TYR A 320 -1.63 -11.66 0.82
C TYR A 320 -1.78 -10.19 0.44
N ALA A 321 -3.01 -9.68 0.55
CA ALA A 321 -3.28 -8.25 0.40
C ALA A 321 -2.44 -7.43 1.41
N PRO A 322 -1.58 -6.50 0.95
CA PRO A 322 -0.76 -5.67 1.85
C PRO A 322 -1.58 -4.88 2.86
N VAL A 323 -2.78 -4.45 2.45
CA VAL A 323 -3.79 -3.85 3.32
C VAL A 323 -4.94 -4.85 3.48
N PRO A 324 -4.91 -5.72 4.51
CA PRO A 324 -5.89 -6.80 4.67
C PRO A 324 -7.28 -6.31 5.05
N GLN A 325 -7.39 -5.09 5.60
CA GLN A 325 -8.64 -4.42 5.94
C GLN A 325 -8.54 -2.90 5.79
N THR A 326 -9.63 -2.26 5.42
CA THR A 326 -9.83 -0.82 5.54
C THR A 326 -11.24 -0.51 6.05
N LEU A 327 -11.47 0.75 6.41
CA LEU A 327 -12.73 1.21 6.98
C LEU A 327 -13.30 2.38 6.18
N ARG A 328 -14.63 2.46 6.14
CA ARG A 328 -15.41 3.66 5.80
C ARG A 328 -16.41 3.95 6.92
N GLU A 329 -17.05 5.11 6.84
CA GLU A 329 -18.13 5.54 7.74
C GLU A 329 -19.25 6.13 6.89
N ALA A 330 -20.51 5.79 7.16
CA ALA A 330 -21.64 6.45 6.52
C ALA A 330 -21.71 7.93 6.97
N ALA A 331 -21.48 8.88 6.06
CA ALA A 331 -21.50 10.31 6.39
C ALA A 331 -22.92 10.84 6.66
N GLN A 332 -23.93 10.11 6.17
CA GLN A 332 -25.35 10.40 6.26
C GLN A 332 -26.14 9.09 6.26
N ASP A 333 -27.42 9.17 6.60
CA ASP A 333 -28.35 8.06 6.42
C ASP A 333 -28.39 7.70 4.93
N THR A 334 -28.21 6.42 4.62
CA THR A 334 -28.07 5.91 3.25
C THR A 334 -28.51 4.44 3.17
N THR A 335 -28.26 3.79 2.04
CA THR A 335 -28.47 2.37 1.84
C THR A 335 -27.21 1.68 1.32
N ILE A 336 -27.11 0.38 1.57
CA ILE A 336 -26.19 -0.55 0.89
C ILE A 336 -27.03 -1.77 0.52
N LEU A 337 -27.08 -2.12 -0.77
CA LEU A 337 -27.94 -3.19 -1.29
C LEU A 337 -29.40 -3.06 -0.79
N ASP A 338 -29.96 -1.86 -0.92
CA ASP A 338 -31.31 -1.47 -0.46
C ASP A 338 -31.57 -1.60 1.05
N GLN A 339 -30.55 -1.93 1.86
CA GLN A 339 -30.66 -1.97 3.31
C GLN A 339 -30.29 -0.62 3.92
N PHE A 340 -31.15 -0.09 4.80
CA PHE A 340 -30.91 1.18 5.49
C PHE A 340 -29.67 1.15 6.38
N ILE A 341 -28.79 2.12 6.20
CA ILE A 341 -27.56 2.32 6.97
C ILE A 341 -27.64 3.68 7.68
N PRO A 342 -27.70 3.70 9.02
CA PRO A 342 -27.65 4.95 9.77
C PRO A 342 -26.33 5.70 9.57
N LYS A 343 -26.39 7.04 9.65
CA LYS A 343 -25.21 7.89 9.75
C LYS A 343 -24.30 7.43 10.89
N GLY A 344 -22.99 7.43 10.63
CA GLY A 344 -21.95 7.05 11.59
C GLY A 344 -21.66 5.55 11.64
N THR A 345 -22.45 4.71 10.97
CA THR A 345 -22.20 3.27 10.92
C THR A 345 -20.87 2.98 10.22
N ARG A 346 -20.06 2.12 10.86
CA ARG A 346 -18.74 1.72 10.35
C ARG A 346 -18.88 0.65 9.29
N ILE A 347 -18.29 0.88 8.12
CA ILE A 347 -18.24 -0.09 7.04
C ILE A 347 -16.84 -0.70 6.99
N VAL A 348 -16.77 -2.02 7.07
CA VAL A 348 -15.55 -2.83 7.08
C VAL A 348 -15.38 -3.46 5.72
N ILE A 349 -14.20 -3.23 5.15
CA ILE A 349 -13.80 -3.77 3.84
C ILE A 349 -12.59 -4.65 4.10
N ALA A 350 -12.69 -5.94 3.80
CA ALA A 350 -11.66 -6.92 4.14
C ALA A 350 -11.15 -7.67 2.91
N PRO A 351 -10.28 -7.04 2.09
CA PRO A 351 -9.72 -7.69 0.89
C PRO A 351 -9.12 -9.06 1.18
N TRP A 352 -8.48 -9.25 2.34
CA TRP A 352 -7.93 -10.55 2.72
C TRP A 352 -8.97 -11.67 2.80
N ALA A 353 -10.18 -11.36 3.28
CA ALA A 353 -11.28 -12.30 3.35
C ALA A 353 -11.96 -12.46 1.97
N THR A 354 -12.25 -11.36 1.28
CA THR A 354 -12.87 -11.35 -0.05
C THR A 354 -12.03 -12.12 -1.06
N ASN A 355 -10.72 -11.87 -1.10
CA ASN A 355 -9.79 -12.46 -2.07
C ASN A 355 -9.58 -13.97 -1.86
N ARG A 356 -10.03 -14.53 -0.74
CA ARG A 356 -9.93 -15.97 -0.42
C ARG A 356 -11.29 -16.63 -0.24
N CYS A 357 -12.38 -15.93 -0.56
CA CYS A 357 -13.73 -16.46 -0.48
C CYS A 357 -13.96 -17.51 -1.57
N THR A 358 -14.33 -18.72 -1.17
CA THR A 358 -14.59 -19.82 -2.12
C THR A 358 -15.78 -19.57 -3.03
N LYS A 359 -16.77 -18.79 -2.58
CA LYS A 359 -17.90 -18.36 -3.42
C LYS A 359 -17.47 -17.44 -4.56
N LEU A 360 -16.36 -16.70 -4.41
CA LEU A 360 -15.90 -15.73 -5.42
C LEU A 360 -14.75 -16.27 -6.27
N TRP A 361 -13.89 -17.11 -5.69
CA TRP A 361 -12.64 -17.59 -6.29
C TRP A 361 -12.61 -19.11 -6.49
N GLY A 362 -13.73 -19.79 -6.27
CA GLY A 362 -13.86 -21.25 -6.38
C GLY A 362 -13.25 -22.02 -5.20
N ASN A 363 -13.35 -23.34 -5.26
CA ASN A 363 -12.89 -24.24 -4.19
C ASN A 363 -11.37 -24.16 -3.93
N ASP A 364 -10.59 -23.68 -4.89
CA ASP A 364 -9.14 -23.51 -4.77
C ASP A 364 -8.71 -22.12 -4.27
N ALA A 365 -9.64 -21.29 -3.79
CA ALA A 365 -9.38 -19.92 -3.31
C ALA A 365 -8.29 -19.82 -2.23
N HIS A 366 -8.10 -20.89 -1.47
CA HIS A 366 -7.13 -20.99 -0.38
C HIS A 366 -5.75 -21.50 -0.82
N LEU A 367 -5.61 -21.88 -2.08
CA LEU A 367 -4.34 -22.29 -2.68
C LEU A 367 -3.67 -21.10 -3.36
N PHE A 368 -2.34 -21.01 -3.21
CA PHE A 368 -1.51 -20.11 -4.00
C PHE A 368 -1.27 -20.74 -5.37
N LYS A 369 -1.96 -20.26 -6.40
CA LYS A 369 -1.97 -20.84 -7.75
C LYS A 369 -1.91 -19.74 -8.82
N PRO A 370 -0.69 -19.30 -9.22
CA PRO A 370 -0.53 -18.27 -10.26
C PRO A 370 -1.23 -18.60 -11.58
N ASP A 371 -1.33 -19.88 -11.95
CA ASP A 371 -1.95 -20.31 -13.21
C ASP A 371 -3.40 -19.84 -13.40
N ARG A 372 -4.09 -19.46 -12.32
CA ARG A 372 -5.45 -18.89 -12.41
C ARG A 372 -5.49 -17.61 -13.26
N TRP A 373 -4.38 -16.90 -13.38
CA TRP A 373 -4.25 -15.65 -14.12
C TRP A 373 -3.81 -15.83 -15.59
N LEU A 374 -3.55 -17.07 -16.01
CA LEU A 374 -3.11 -17.38 -17.39
C LEU A 374 -4.27 -17.83 -18.29
N SER A 375 -5.44 -18.11 -17.73
CA SER A 375 -6.64 -18.45 -18.52
C SER A 375 -7.14 -17.23 -19.30
N GLU A 376 -7.86 -17.47 -20.41
CA GLU A 376 -8.42 -16.43 -21.27
C GLU A 376 -9.33 -15.42 -20.52
N SER A 377 -9.88 -15.82 -19.36
CA SER A 377 -10.47 -14.88 -18.40
C SER A 377 -9.37 -14.13 -17.65
N ALA A 378 -9.11 -12.88 -18.05
CA ALA A 378 -8.13 -11.97 -17.43
C ALA A 378 -8.47 -11.55 -15.98
N HIS A 379 -9.13 -12.41 -15.20
CA HIS A 379 -9.72 -12.11 -13.88
C HIS A 379 -9.28 -13.11 -12.81
N GLY A 380 -8.30 -13.98 -13.10
CA GLY A 380 -7.83 -14.93 -12.10
C GLY A 380 -8.85 -16.02 -11.74
N GLY A 381 -9.91 -16.19 -12.53
CA GLY A 381 -11.02 -17.09 -12.24
C GLY A 381 -12.12 -16.54 -11.31
N ALA A 382 -12.14 -15.24 -11.00
CA ALA A 382 -13.24 -14.64 -10.23
C ALA A 382 -14.52 -14.47 -11.09
N GLU A 383 -15.70 -14.73 -10.50
CA GLU A 383 -16.99 -14.70 -11.20
C GLU A 383 -17.50 -13.29 -11.58
N SER A 384 -17.02 -12.22 -10.94
CA SER A 384 -17.49 -10.85 -11.19
C SER A 384 -16.59 -10.07 -12.14
N GLN A 385 -17.15 -9.58 -13.25
CA GLN A 385 -16.57 -8.51 -14.08
C GLN A 385 -16.61 -7.19 -13.31
N GLN A 386 -15.47 -6.51 -13.18
CA GLN A 386 -15.47 -5.05 -13.08
C GLN A 386 -14.82 -4.51 -14.35
N GLN A 387 -15.64 -4.32 -15.38
CA GLN A 387 -15.26 -3.47 -16.51
C GLN A 387 -15.23 -2.03 -15.97
N TYR A 388 -14.03 -1.48 -15.86
CA TYR A 388 -13.88 -0.05 -15.64
C TYR A 388 -14.09 0.64 -17.00
N GLU A 389 -15.23 1.30 -17.18
CA GLU A 389 -15.41 2.35 -18.21
C GLU A 389 -14.75 3.66 -17.80
#